data_AF-G1UQW7-F1
#
_entry.id   AF-G1UQW7-F1
#
_cell.length_a   1.000
_cell.length_b   1.000
_cell.length_c   1.000
_cell.angle_alpha   90.00
_cell.angle_beta   90.00
_cell.angle_gamma   90.00
#
_symmetry.space_group_name_H-M   'P 1'
#
loop_
_entity.id
_entity.type
_entity.pdbx_description
1 polymer ?
#
loop_
_entity_poly.entity_id
_entity_poly.type
_entity_poly.pdbx_seq_one_letter_code
_entity_poly.pdbx_strand_id
1 'polypeptide(L)'
;MDLKEVKQLVGHLESLRAKRLAQQRELGRLILPSRGLFQGEDAESLRESNLFNPAANRALRKAAAGMTQAITPAGNPWFKHAFLLR
;
A
#
# COMPACT_ATOMS: atom_id res chain seq x y z
N MET A 1 -8.31 0.96 28.34
CA MET A 1 -9.16 0.92 27.13
C MET A 1 -10.00 -0.33 27.26
N ASP A 2 -11.31 -0.17 27.39
CA ASP A 2 -12.26 -1.30 27.46
C ASP A 2 -12.52 -1.87 26.06
N LEU A 3 -12.92 -3.15 25.98
CA LEU A 3 -13.22 -3.85 24.72
C LEU A 3 -14.29 -3.11 23.90
N LYS A 4 -15.26 -2.47 24.56
CA LYS A 4 -16.28 -1.66 23.91
C LYS A 4 -15.69 -0.44 23.20
N GLU A 5 -14.78 0.26 23.86
CA GLU A 5 -14.08 1.43 23.31
C GLU A 5 -13.20 1.03 22.12
N VAL A 6 -12.49 -0.11 22.23
CA VAL A 6 -11.68 -0.66 21.14
C VAL A 6 -12.54 -0.97 19.92
N LYS A 7 -13.70 -1.61 20.10
CA LYS A 7 -14.62 -1.91 18.99
C LYS A 7 -15.17 -0.65 18.32
N GLN A 8 -15.52 0.36 19.11
CA GLN A 8 -15.99 1.65 18.58
C GLN A 8 -14.88 2.37 17.79
N LEU A 9 -13.65 2.36 18.31
CA LEU A 9 -12.50 2.92 17.63
C LEU A 9 -12.23 2.21 16.30
N VAL A 10 -12.23 0.87 16.30
CA VAL A 10 -12.05 0.08 15.07
C VAL A 10 -13.14 0.42 14.05
N GLY A 11 -14.41 0.41 14.45
CA GLY A 11 -15.53 0.76 13.55
C GLY A 11 -15.40 2.18 12.99
N HIS A 12 -14.94 3.13 13.80
CA HIS A 12 -14.67 4.49 13.33
C HIS A 12 -13.54 4.52 12.28
N LEU A 13 -12.40 3.88 12.56
CA LEU A 13 -11.27 3.81 11.62
C LEU A 13 -11.65 3.09 10.32
N GLU A 14 -12.45 2.03 10.39
CA GLU A 14 -12.98 1.34 9.22
C GLU A 14 -13.89 2.24 8.40
N SER A 15 -14.76 3.04 9.04
CA SER A 15 -15.61 4.01 8.32
C SER A 15 -14.79 5.07 7.58
N LEU A 16 -13.67 5.52 8.16
CA LEU A 16 -12.75 6.46 7.53
C LEU A 16 -12.01 5.82 6.35
N ARG A 17 -11.55 4.57 6.51
CA ARG A 17 -10.89 3.79 5.47
C ARG A 17 -11.83 3.49 4.30
N ALA A 18 -13.10 3.16 4.57
CA ALA A 18 -14.08 2.75 3.57
C ALA A 18 -14.23 3.78 2.45
N LYS A 19 -14.15 5.08 2.76
CA LYS A 19 -14.24 6.17 1.78
C LYS A 19 -13.17 6.09 0.68
N ARG A 20 -11.97 5.62 1.01
CA ARG A 20 -10.83 5.50 0.06
C ARG A 20 -10.65 4.08 -0.47
N LEU A 21 -11.30 3.11 0.15
CA LEU A 21 -11.11 1.69 -0.15
C LEU A 21 -11.55 1.35 -1.58
N ALA A 22 -12.67 1.91 -2.06
CA ALA A 22 -13.15 1.68 -3.41
C ALA A 22 -12.14 2.16 -4.47
N GLN A 23 -11.62 3.39 -4.31
CA GLN A 23 -10.61 3.96 -5.20
C GLN A 23 -9.29 3.16 -5.13
N GLN A 24 -8.88 2.74 -3.93
CA GLN A 24 -7.68 1.92 -3.76
C GLN A 24 -7.83 0.56 -4.45
N ARG A 25 -9.02 -0.06 -4.38
CA ARG A 25 -9.33 -1.32 -5.09
C ARG A 25 -9.19 -1.16 -6.59
N GLU A 26 -9.79 -0.12 -7.15
CA GLU A 26 -9.72 0.18 -8.58
C GLU A 26 -8.28 0.40 -9.06
N LEU A 27 -7.52 1.24 -8.38
CA LEU A 27 -6.10 1.47 -8.69
C LEU A 27 -5.26 0.19 -8.57
N GLY A 28 -5.55 -0.63 -7.56
CA GLY A 28 -4.91 -1.93 -7.35
C GLY A 28 -5.10 -2.86 -8.54
N ARG A 29 -6.33 -2.98 -9.06
CA ARG A 29 -6.65 -3.81 -10.23
C ARG A 29 -5.89 -3.38 -11.48
N LEU A 30 -5.81 -2.08 -11.72
CA LEU A 30 -5.21 -1.54 -12.96
C LEU A 30 -3.68 -1.56 -12.96
N ILE A 31 -3.04 -1.33 -11.80
CA ILE A 31 -1.60 -1.06 -11.72
C ILE A 31 -0.82 -2.19 -11.03
N LEU A 32 -1.43 -2.88 -10.06
CA LEU A 32 -0.76 -3.81 -9.14
C LEU A 32 -1.61 -5.06 -8.81
N PRO A 33 -2.01 -5.86 -9.82
CA PRO A 33 -2.81 -7.08 -9.59
C PRO A 33 -2.08 -8.14 -8.73
N SER A 34 -0.78 -7.99 -8.48
CA SER A 34 0.04 -8.94 -7.72
C SER A 34 0.16 -8.66 -6.23
N ARG A 35 -0.46 -7.59 -5.68
CA ARG A 35 -0.26 -7.19 -4.26
C ARG A 35 -1.25 -7.79 -3.26
N GLY A 36 -1.95 -8.85 -3.65
CA GLY A 36 -2.88 -9.59 -2.80
C GLY A 36 -4.34 -9.26 -3.12
N LEU A 37 -5.21 -10.19 -2.75
CA LEU A 37 -6.65 -10.10 -3.00
C LEU A 37 -7.31 -9.21 -1.96
N PHE A 38 -8.27 -8.38 -2.39
CA PHE A 38 -9.21 -7.82 -1.43
C PHE A 38 -10.15 -8.90 -0.93
N GLN A 39 -10.70 -8.70 0.28
CA GLN A 39 -11.71 -9.60 0.83
C GLN A 39 -12.87 -9.78 -0.16
N GLY A 40 -13.11 -11.04 -0.56
CA GLY A 40 -14.13 -11.42 -1.55
C GLY A 40 -13.66 -11.42 -3.01
N GLU A 41 -12.37 -11.24 -3.29
CA GLU A 41 -11.80 -11.43 -4.63
C GLU A 41 -11.11 -12.79 -4.77
N ASP A 42 -11.25 -13.44 -5.92
CA ASP A 42 -10.57 -14.68 -6.26
C ASP A 42 -9.26 -14.43 -7.01
N ALA A 43 -8.27 -15.32 -6.82
CA ALA A 43 -6.92 -15.22 -7.40
C ALA A 43 -6.89 -15.13 -8.94
N GLU A 44 -7.87 -15.74 -9.60
CA GLU A 44 -7.95 -15.86 -11.06
C GLU A 44 -8.50 -14.58 -11.72
N SER A 45 -9.36 -13.84 -11.01
CA SER A 45 -10.08 -12.66 -11.52
C SER A 45 -9.17 -11.57 -12.11
N LEU A 46 -7.98 -11.37 -11.53
CA LEU A 46 -7.11 -10.24 -11.89
C LEU A 46 -6.20 -10.54 -13.08
N ARG A 47 -5.77 -11.80 -13.26
CA ARG A 47 -4.94 -12.20 -14.41
C ARG A 47 -5.76 -12.33 -15.69
N GLU A 48 -7.02 -12.73 -15.55
CA GLU A 48 -7.97 -12.86 -16.67
C GLU A 48 -8.56 -11.52 -17.10
N SER A 49 -8.60 -10.54 -16.19
CA SER A 49 -8.99 -9.18 -16.55
C SER A 49 -7.93 -8.53 -17.43
N ASN A 50 -8.24 -8.28 -18.71
CA ASN A 50 -7.38 -7.53 -19.65
C ASN A 50 -7.30 -6.01 -19.31
N LEU A 51 -7.43 -5.68 -18.02
CA LEU A 51 -7.49 -4.33 -17.46
C LEU A 51 -6.10 -3.85 -17.00
N PHE A 52 -5.10 -4.71 -17.10
CA PHE A 52 -3.75 -4.41 -16.65
C PHE A 52 -3.09 -3.35 -17.54
N ASN A 53 -2.55 -2.28 -16.94
CA ASN A 53 -1.82 -1.23 -17.65
C ASN A 53 -0.30 -1.38 -17.43
N PRO A 54 0.46 -1.90 -18.43
CA PRO A 54 1.89 -2.15 -18.28
C PRO A 54 2.71 -0.86 -18.10
N ALA A 55 2.27 0.25 -18.72
CA ALA A 55 2.95 1.54 -18.60
C ALA A 55 2.81 2.10 -17.19
N ALA A 56 1.61 2.04 -16.61
CA ALA A 56 1.35 2.46 -15.24
C ALA A 56 2.16 1.63 -14.23
N ASN A 57 2.22 0.30 -14.40
CA ASN A 57 3.03 -0.56 -13.53
C ASN A 57 4.53 -0.21 -13.63
N ARG A 58 5.07 -0.04 -14.84
CA ARG A 58 6.47 0.37 -15.03
C ARG A 58 6.77 1.72 -14.36
N ALA A 59 5.90 2.71 -14.55
CA ALA A 59 6.04 4.02 -13.92
C ALA A 59 6.05 3.90 -12.39
N LEU A 60 5.13 3.12 -11.83
CA LEU A 60 5.05 2.92 -10.39
C LEU A 60 6.27 2.18 -9.82
N ARG A 61 6.76 1.15 -10.50
CA ARG A 61 7.99 0.44 -10.11
C ARG A 61 9.20 1.37 -10.11
N LYS A 62 9.34 2.20 -11.16
CA LYS A 62 10.43 3.18 -11.26
C LYS A 62 10.34 4.22 -10.14
N ALA A 63 9.14 4.75 -9.89
CA ALA A 63 8.91 5.72 -8.81
C ALA A 63 9.22 5.12 -7.44
N ALA A 64 8.73 3.90 -7.17
CA ALA A 64 9.00 3.18 -5.92
C ALA A 64 10.50 2.94 -5.72
N ALA A 65 11.20 2.44 -6.75
CA ALA A 65 12.65 2.22 -6.69
C ALA A 65 13.41 3.52 -6.42
N GLY A 66 13.06 4.61 -7.11
CA GLY A 66 13.68 5.92 -6.89
C GLY A 66 13.45 6.46 -5.48
N MET A 67 12.21 6.37 -4.97
CA MET A 67 11.89 6.77 -3.60
C MET A 67 12.66 5.94 -2.57
N THR A 68 12.71 4.61 -2.73
CA THR A 68 13.47 3.74 -1.82
C THR A 68 14.96 4.07 -1.83
N GLN A 69 15.56 4.28 -3.01
CA GLN A 69 16.97 4.66 -3.11
C GLN A 69 17.26 6.01 -2.48
N ALA A 70 16.35 6.99 -2.60
CA ALA A 70 16.52 8.31 -2.03
C ALA A 70 16.30 8.37 -0.51
N ILE A 71 15.29 7.65 0.01
CA ILE A 71 14.90 7.70 1.42
C ILE A 71 15.71 6.71 2.26
N THR A 72 15.93 5.51 1.75
CA THR A 72 16.64 4.42 2.45
C THR A 72 17.75 3.84 1.56
N PRO A 73 18.78 4.64 1.20
CA PRO A 73 19.88 4.19 0.34
C PRO A 73 20.62 2.99 0.94
N ALA A 74 20.91 2.00 0.10
CA ALA A 74 21.81 0.92 0.46
C ALA A 74 23.25 1.46 0.60
N GLY A 75 23.97 0.99 1.62
CA GLY A 75 25.37 1.35 1.84
C GLY A 75 25.63 2.70 2.50
N ASN A 76 24.59 3.51 2.76
CA ASN A 76 24.72 4.77 3.48
C ASN A 76 23.81 4.79 4.72
N PRO A 77 24.32 5.18 5.91
CA PRO A 77 23.47 5.45 7.05
C PRO A 77 22.51 6.60 6.74
N TRP A 78 21.25 6.26 6.49
CA TRP A 78 20.18 7.21 6.16
C TRP A 78 19.37 7.66 7.37
N PHE A 79 19.52 6.95 8.49
CA PHE A 79 18.96 7.33 9.78
C PHE A 79 20.11 7.55 10.77
N LYS A 80 20.06 8.66 11.50
CA LYS A 80 20.97 8.94 12.61
C LYS A 80 20.16 9.22 13.86
N HIS A 81 20.44 8.48 14.92
CA HIS A 81 19.82 8.73 16.20
C HIS A 81 20.50 9.91 16.89
N ALA A 82 19.74 10.90 17.37
CA ALA A 82 20.29 12.11 17.99
C ALA A 82 21.18 11.82 19.22
N PHE A 83 20.96 10.69 19.91
CA PHE A 83 21.79 10.27 21.06
C PHE A 83 23.17 9.71 20.69
N LEU A 84 23.42 9.32 19.43
CA LEU A 84 24.71 8.76 19.00
C LEU A 84 25.74 9.83 18.59
N LEU A 85 25.40 11.11 18.79
CA LEU A 85 26.27 12.27 18.52
C LEU A 85 26.97 12.80 19.79
N ARG A 86 26.99 12.02 20.88
CA ARG A 86 27.78 12.30 22.09
C ARG A 86 29.01 11.43 22.14
#